data_AF-A0A931RXJ4-F1
#
_entry.id   AF-A0A931RXJ4-F1
#
_cell.length_a   1.000
_cell.length_b   1.000
_cell.length_c   1.000
_cell.angle_alpha   90.00
_cell.angle_beta   90.00
_cell.angle_gamma   90.00
#
_symmetry.space_group_name_H-M   'P 1'
#
loop_
_entity.id
_entity.type
_entity.pdbx_description
1 polymer ?
#
loop_
_entity_poly.entity_id
_entity_poly.type
_entity_poly.pdbx_seq_one_letter_code
_entity_poly.pdbx_strand_id
1 'polypeptide(L)'
;MRFIKAWISALGLGACSSFLWAAGADQSSASFKFLNFNILNCRPFGPEEDFLGYHEDYDDFTMRMDFLVEEIRRLNPDFMSLQEMTRCWFFNERKWLEVDRLIAQKTGYQHVFWRSEGPRGLWEEGIAFYWKPDRVRFEDIECAHLKTAHYTGPMKIVKSLCRGRATLADGRSFFIYQTHLDTQRKYSEPQTREILSTIARDHPDEPILFSGDFNNGPQSPSIAMVKDWFIGP
;
A
#
# COMPACT_ATOMS: atom_id res chain seq x y z
N MET A 1 -5.02 24.94 -16.43
CA MET A 1 -3.61 24.62 -16.14
C MET A 1 -3.62 23.39 -15.23
N ARG A 2 -3.28 22.21 -15.74
CA ARG A 2 -3.37 20.93 -15.02
C ARG A 2 -2.16 20.82 -14.07
N PHE A 3 -2.38 20.79 -12.77
CA PHE A 3 -1.34 20.40 -11.81
C PHE A 3 -1.48 18.91 -11.51
N ILE A 4 -0.87 18.07 -12.35
CA ILE A 4 -0.76 16.64 -12.07
C ILE A 4 0.60 16.41 -11.41
N LYS A 5 0.59 16.06 -10.12
CA LYS A 5 1.77 15.59 -9.40
C LYS A 5 1.62 14.07 -9.23
N ALA A 6 2.23 13.30 -10.12
CA ALA A 6 2.39 11.87 -9.88
C ALA A 6 3.65 11.58 -9.07
N TRP A 7 3.52 10.59 -8.19
CA TRP A 7 4.60 10.05 -7.38
C TRP A 7 4.70 8.55 -7.67
N ILE A 8 5.86 8.10 -8.11
CA ILE A 8 6.15 6.69 -8.39
C ILE A 8 7.35 6.31 -7.51
N SER A 9 7.12 5.59 -6.41
CA SER A 9 8.21 4.85 -5.75
C SER A 9 8.36 3.49 -6.44
N ALA A 10 9.45 3.31 -7.18
CA ALA A 10 9.84 2.02 -7.75
C ALA A 10 11.22 1.65 -7.21
N LEU A 11 11.31 1.15 -5.98
CA LEU A 11 12.50 0.51 -5.45
C LEU A 11 12.11 -0.65 -4.54
N GLY A 12 12.42 -1.87 -4.99
CA GLY A 12 12.42 -3.06 -4.15
C GLY A 12 13.74 -3.19 -3.40
N LEU A 13 13.64 -3.75 -2.19
CA LEU A 13 14.71 -4.14 -1.25
C LEU A 13 15.57 -2.99 -0.73
N GLY A 14 15.13 -2.42 0.40
CA GLY A 14 15.88 -1.46 1.22
C GLY A 14 14.99 -0.30 1.62
N ALA A 15 14.70 -0.19 2.91
CA ALA A 15 13.91 0.90 3.48
C ALA A 15 14.38 2.26 2.92
N CYS A 16 13.49 2.96 2.21
CA CYS A 16 13.73 4.33 1.75
C CYS A 16 12.47 5.16 2.02
N SER A 17 12.50 5.89 3.14
CA SER A 17 11.54 6.94 3.44
C SER A 17 11.66 8.02 2.36
N SER A 18 10.69 8.11 1.46
CA SER A 18 10.68 9.15 0.43
C SER A 18 9.94 10.38 0.97
N PHE A 19 10.67 11.47 1.20
CA PHE A 19 10.08 12.76 1.58
C PHE A 19 9.76 13.58 0.32
N LEU A 20 8.51 14.04 0.19
CA LEU A 20 8.12 15.06 -0.78
C LEU A 20 8.49 16.45 -0.26
N TRP A 21 9.47 17.12 -0.88
CA TRP A 21 9.63 18.57 -0.77
C TRP A 21 9.24 19.19 -2.11
N ALA A 22 8.11 19.90 -2.13
CA ALA A 22 7.69 20.66 -3.30
C ALA A 22 8.54 21.95 -3.38
N ALA A 23 9.66 21.91 -4.08
CA ALA A 23 10.39 23.12 -4.43
C ALA A 23 9.57 23.92 -5.46
N GLY A 24 9.09 25.10 -5.06
CA GLY A 24 8.48 26.09 -5.96
C GLY A 24 7.06 26.55 -5.65
N ALA A 25 6.41 26.06 -4.58
CA ALA A 25 5.15 26.63 -4.11
C ALA A 25 5.44 27.60 -2.96
N ASP A 26 4.84 28.78 -3.03
CA ASP A 26 4.75 29.74 -1.95
C ASP A 26 4.51 29.02 -0.60
N GLN A 27 5.33 29.31 0.42
CA GLN A 27 5.35 28.59 1.71
C GLN A 27 4.05 28.75 2.52
N SER A 28 3.06 29.47 1.98
CA SER A 28 1.71 29.61 2.50
C SER A 28 0.81 28.38 2.24
N SER A 29 1.22 27.46 1.35
CA SER A 29 0.40 26.27 1.05
C SER A 29 0.54 25.21 2.14
N ALA A 30 -0.56 24.81 2.75
CA ALA A 30 -0.59 23.69 3.67
C ALA A 30 0.06 22.44 3.03
N SER A 31 0.87 21.74 3.81
CA SER A 31 1.55 20.51 3.40
C SER A 31 0.89 19.30 4.06
N PHE A 32 0.82 18.17 3.36
CA PHE A 32 0.46 16.89 3.96
C PHE A 32 1.60 15.89 3.77
N LYS A 33 1.78 14.98 4.73
CA LYS A 33 2.77 13.90 4.68
C LYS A 33 2.10 12.59 4.29
N PHE A 34 2.64 11.95 3.26
CA PHE A 34 2.18 10.63 2.81
C PHE A 34 3.26 9.59 3.01
N LEU A 35 2.89 8.40 3.48
CA LEU A 35 3.76 7.23 3.56
C LEU A 35 3.19 6.09 2.73
N ASN A 36 3.96 5.59 1.77
CA ASN A 36 3.69 4.32 1.08
C ASN A 36 4.75 3.31 1.48
N PHE A 37 4.36 2.14 1.97
CA PHE A 37 5.32 1.16 2.45
C PHE A 37 4.78 -0.28 2.39
N ASN A 38 5.56 -1.20 1.82
CA ASN A 38 5.33 -2.62 1.94
C ASN A 38 5.93 -3.10 3.27
N ILE A 39 5.09 -3.59 4.19
CA ILE A 39 5.53 -3.91 5.56
C ILE A 39 6.20 -5.28 5.68
N LEU A 40 6.24 -6.06 4.60
CA LEU A 40 6.56 -7.48 4.55
C LEU A 40 5.57 -8.32 5.38
N ASN A 41 4.87 -9.26 4.75
CA ASN A 41 3.91 -10.11 5.42
C ASN A 41 4.57 -10.97 6.52
N CYS A 42 3.77 -11.47 7.46
CA CYS A 42 4.22 -12.55 8.33
C CYS A 42 4.23 -13.84 7.50
N ARG A 43 5.23 -14.70 7.75
CA ARG A 43 5.34 -15.99 7.06
C ARG A 43 5.40 -17.14 8.07
N PRO A 44 4.30 -17.41 8.80
CA PRO A 44 4.29 -18.48 9.80
C PRO A 44 4.39 -19.90 9.21
N PHE A 45 4.35 -20.04 7.87
CA PHE A 45 4.29 -21.33 7.16
C PHE A 45 5.34 -21.50 6.04
N GLY A 46 6.43 -20.73 6.03
CA GLY A 46 7.45 -20.90 5.00
C GLY A 46 8.19 -22.25 5.18
N PRO A 47 8.43 -23.06 4.14
CA PRO A 47 9.52 -24.04 4.18
C PRO A 47 10.86 -23.30 4.39
N GLU A 48 11.87 -23.98 4.93
CA GLU A 48 13.24 -23.49 5.16
C GLU A 48 13.94 -22.84 3.94
N GLU A 49 13.31 -22.79 2.76
CA GLU A 49 14.00 -22.56 1.48
C GLU A 49 13.82 -21.19 0.83
N ASP A 50 13.02 -20.24 1.34
CA ASP A 50 12.90 -18.92 0.69
C ASP A 50 13.77 -17.81 1.31
N PHE A 51 14.68 -17.30 0.46
CA PHE A 51 15.62 -16.18 0.52
C PHE A 51 16.65 -16.09 1.67
N LEU A 52 16.40 -16.62 2.87
CA LEU A 52 17.38 -16.57 3.99
C LEU A 52 17.35 -17.78 4.94
N GLY A 53 16.47 -18.76 4.75
CA GLY A 53 16.32 -19.88 5.70
C GLY A 53 15.86 -19.46 7.09
N TYR A 54 15.18 -18.31 7.18
CA TYR A 54 14.72 -17.74 8.43
C TYR A 54 13.25 -18.06 8.66
N HIS A 55 12.96 -18.85 9.69
CA HIS A 55 11.61 -18.97 10.24
C HIS A 55 11.39 -17.80 11.21
N GLU A 56 10.57 -16.84 10.80
CA GLU A 56 10.15 -15.75 11.68
C GLU A 56 9.16 -16.29 12.72
N ASP A 57 9.57 -16.29 13.98
CA ASP A 57 8.67 -16.62 15.08
C ASP A 57 7.83 -15.40 15.53
N TYR A 58 7.04 -15.59 16.57
CA TYR A 58 6.17 -14.53 17.09
C TYR A 58 6.96 -13.33 17.65
N ASP A 59 8.07 -13.60 18.34
CA ASP A 59 8.87 -12.57 19.00
C ASP A 59 9.61 -11.74 17.95
N ASP A 60 10.16 -12.38 16.92
CA ASP A 60 10.78 -11.69 15.79
C ASP A 60 9.78 -10.81 15.04
N PHE A 61 8.61 -11.35 14.75
CA PHE A 61 7.57 -10.60 14.07
C PHE A 61 7.11 -9.40 14.89
N THR A 62 6.90 -9.58 16.20
CA THR A 62 6.48 -8.48 17.08
C THR A 62 7.56 -7.42 17.23
N MET A 63 8.83 -7.80 17.32
CA MET A 63 9.96 -6.87 17.29
C MET A 63 9.97 -6.03 16.00
N ARG A 64 9.77 -6.66 14.82
CA ARG A 64 9.66 -5.96 13.54
C ARG A 64 8.48 -4.99 13.51
N MET A 65 7.33 -5.39 14.10
CA MET A 65 6.16 -4.52 14.20
C MET A 65 6.39 -3.33 15.15
N ASP A 66 7.11 -3.52 16.24
CA ASP A 66 7.46 -2.43 17.15
C ASP A 66 8.39 -1.42 16.46
N PHE A 67 9.42 -1.89 15.73
CA PHE A 67 10.26 -1.03 14.91
C PHE A 67 9.45 -0.26 13.85
N LEU A 68 8.54 -0.93 13.14
CA LEU A 68 7.67 -0.29 12.16
C LEU A 68 6.81 0.82 12.81
N VAL A 69 6.23 0.55 13.98
CA VAL A 69 5.42 1.53 14.73
C VAL A 69 6.27 2.74 15.17
N GLU A 70 7.48 2.51 15.65
CA GLU A 70 8.42 3.58 15.99
C GLU A 70 8.75 4.44 14.78
N GLU A 71 9.00 3.82 13.63
CA GLU A 71 9.29 4.53 12.38
C GLU A 71 8.08 5.33 11.90
N ILE A 72 6.87 4.77 11.97
CA ILE A 72 5.62 5.50 11.67
C ILE A 72 5.48 6.72 12.58
N ARG A 73 5.71 6.57 13.88
CA ARG A 73 5.64 7.70 14.85
C ARG A 73 6.70 8.75 14.54
N ARG A 74 7.92 8.34 14.17
CA ARG A 74 9.02 9.23 13.81
C ARG A 74 8.75 10.03 12.55
N LEU A 75 8.28 9.36 11.49
CA LEU A 75 7.92 10.00 10.22
C LEU A 75 6.67 10.88 10.36
N ASN A 76 5.76 10.47 11.25
CA ASN A 76 4.53 11.15 11.61
C ASN A 76 3.66 11.53 10.39
N PRO A 77 3.36 10.59 9.45
CA PRO A 77 2.61 10.89 8.23
C PRO A 77 1.17 11.34 8.53
N ASP A 78 0.52 12.12 7.67
CA ASP A 78 -0.90 12.44 7.82
C ASP A 78 -1.79 11.30 7.27
N PHE A 79 -1.27 10.60 6.26
CA PHE A 79 -1.93 9.49 5.57
C PHE A 79 -0.92 8.41 5.19
N MET A 80 -1.30 7.14 5.27
CA MET A 80 -0.45 6.00 4.91
C MET A 80 -1.19 5.00 4.03
N SER A 81 -0.39 4.31 3.23
CA SER A 81 -0.79 3.28 2.28
C SER A 81 0.17 2.11 2.47
N LEU A 82 -0.30 1.03 3.09
CA LEU A 82 0.54 -0.10 3.49
C LEU A 82 0.19 -1.37 2.72
N GLN A 83 1.20 -2.03 2.14
CA GLN A 83 1.08 -3.30 1.41
C GLN A 83 1.64 -4.47 2.24
N GLU A 84 1.32 -5.69 1.83
CA GLU A 84 1.58 -6.92 2.59
C GLU A 84 1.05 -6.86 4.03
N MET A 85 -0.05 -6.11 4.21
CA MET A 85 -0.73 -6.05 5.48
C MET A 85 -1.29 -7.43 5.80
N THR A 86 -0.96 -7.97 6.97
CA THR A 86 -1.23 -9.38 7.24
C THR A 86 -2.09 -9.59 8.48
N ARG A 87 -2.85 -10.67 8.47
CA ARG A 87 -3.45 -11.24 9.67
C ARG A 87 -3.10 -12.71 9.70
N CYS A 88 -2.52 -13.18 10.79
CA CYS A 88 -1.97 -14.53 10.79
C CYS A 88 -2.01 -15.22 12.14
N TRP A 89 -2.03 -16.55 12.05
CA TRP A 89 -1.97 -17.45 13.19
C TRP A 89 -0.53 -17.86 13.47
N PHE A 90 -0.06 -17.56 14.69
CA PHE A 90 1.21 -18.03 15.21
C PHE A 90 0.97 -19.29 16.06
N PHE A 91 1.53 -20.44 15.64
CA PHE A 91 1.24 -21.74 16.26
C PHE A 91 1.93 -21.92 17.61
N ASN A 92 3.16 -21.43 17.73
CA ASN A 92 3.92 -21.44 18.99
C ASN A 92 3.14 -20.74 20.11
N GLU A 93 2.55 -19.59 19.79
CA GLU A 93 1.77 -18.78 20.74
C GLU A 93 0.27 -19.10 20.74
N ARG A 94 -0.21 -19.93 19.80
CA ARG A 94 -1.64 -20.22 19.55
C ARG A 94 -2.48 -18.94 19.47
N LYS A 95 -1.97 -17.95 18.72
CA LYS A 95 -2.51 -16.59 18.71
C LYS A 95 -2.76 -16.10 17.29
N TRP A 96 -3.93 -15.49 17.09
CA TRP A 96 -4.25 -14.71 15.89
C TRP A 96 -3.80 -13.26 16.10
N LEU A 97 -3.01 -12.75 15.15
CA LEU A 97 -2.55 -11.36 15.17
C LEU A 97 -3.15 -10.60 13.98
N GLU A 98 -3.88 -9.52 14.28
CA GLU A 98 -4.42 -8.59 13.30
C GLU A 98 -3.50 -7.38 13.21
N VAL A 99 -2.51 -7.42 12.31
CA VAL A 99 -1.45 -6.41 12.24
C VAL A 99 -2.02 -5.04 11.92
N ASP A 100 -3.06 -4.99 11.11
CA ASP A 100 -3.72 -3.74 10.76
C ASP A 100 -4.27 -3.00 11.97
N ARG A 101 -4.92 -3.75 12.88
CA ARG A 101 -5.45 -3.22 14.13
C ARG A 101 -4.33 -2.89 15.11
N LEU A 102 -3.27 -3.70 15.17
CA LEU A 102 -2.12 -3.46 16.03
C LEU A 102 -1.46 -2.11 15.72
N ILE A 103 -1.19 -1.84 14.44
CA ILE A 103 -0.60 -0.57 13.99
C ILE A 103 -1.55 0.58 14.35
N ALA A 104 -2.85 0.47 14.02
CA ALA A 104 -3.83 1.50 14.33
C ALA A 104 -3.90 1.81 15.84
N GLN A 105 -3.95 0.79 16.70
CA GLN A 105 -3.99 0.95 18.15
C GLN A 105 -2.73 1.62 18.69
N LYS A 106 -1.55 1.22 18.21
CA LYS A 106 -0.28 1.78 18.69
C LYS A 106 0.01 3.19 18.16
N THR A 107 -0.57 3.57 17.02
CA THR A 107 -0.28 4.87 16.38
C THR A 107 -1.41 5.88 16.54
N GLY A 108 -2.63 5.44 16.87
CA GLY A 108 -3.82 6.29 16.97
C GLY A 108 -4.48 6.64 15.64
N TYR A 109 -4.04 6.01 14.54
CA TYR A 109 -4.59 6.26 13.21
C TYR A 109 -5.93 5.54 13.04
N GLN A 110 -6.85 6.16 12.31
CA GLN A 110 -7.96 5.44 11.71
C GLN A 110 -7.42 4.55 10.59
N HIS A 111 -8.10 3.43 10.31
CA HIS A 111 -7.64 2.51 9.28
C HIS A 111 -8.78 1.76 8.59
N VAL A 112 -8.50 1.29 7.38
CA VAL A 112 -9.27 0.27 6.69
C VAL A 112 -8.32 -0.80 6.17
N PHE A 113 -8.73 -2.06 6.25
CA PHE A 113 -8.00 -3.19 5.69
C PHE A 113 -8.85 -3.90 4.65
N TRP A 114 -8.24 -4.22 3.51
CA TRP A 114 -8.83 -5.05 2.49
C TRP A 114 -7.96 -6.27 2.23
N ARG A 115 -8.54 -7.44 2.53
CA ARG A 115 -7.92 -8.73 2.24
C ARG A 115 -7.85 -8.96 0.74
N SER A 116 -6.64 -9.16 0.23
CA SER A 116 -6.38 -9.56 -1.15
C SER A 116 -6.39 -11.08 -1.27
N GLU A 117 -5.60 -11.79 -0.47
CA GLU A 117 -5.40 -13.23 -0.61
C GLU A 117 -5.11 -13.94 0.72
N GLY A 118 -4.89 -15.25 0.64
CA GLY A 118 -4.56 -16.11 1.79
C GLY A 118 -5.74 -16.93 2.36
N PRO A 119 -5.46 -18.12 2.93
CA PRO A 119 -6.44 -18.97 3.58
C PRO A 119 -6.93 -18.37 4.91
N ARG A 120 -8.25 -18.14 5.02
CA ARG A 120 -8.88 -17.62 6.24
C ARG A 120 -8.51 -18.44 7.46
N GLY A 121 -8.21 -17.76 8.56
CA GLY A 121 -7.89 -18.38 9.84
C GLY A 121 -6.49 -18.97 9.95
N LEU A 122 -5.69 -18.90 8.88
CA LEU A 122 -4.28 -19.28 8.90
C LEU A 122 -3.40 -18.07 8.57
N TRP A 123 -3.63 -17.48 7.39
CA TRP A 123 -2.88 -16.35 6.90
C TRP A 123 -3.73 -15.56 5.91
N GLU A 124 -3.78 -14.26 6.10
CA GLU A 124 -4.42 -13.31 5.20
C GLU A 124 -3.40 -12.24 4.84
N GLU A 125 -3.34 -11.88 3.56
CA GLU A 125 -2.60 -10.72 3.07
C GLU A 125 -3.56 -9.74 2.42
N GLY A 126 -3.26 -8.46 2.56
CA GLY A 126 -3.99 -7.39 1.94
C GLY A 126 -3.25 -6.08 1.87
N ILE A 127 -4.05 -5.04 1.64
CA ILE A 127 -3.62 -3.66 1.64
C ILE A 127 -4.44 -2.89 2.68
N ALA A 128 -3.84 -1.86 3.26
CA ALA A 128 -4.50 -1.04 4.25
C ALA A 128 -4.19 0.45 4.07
N PHE A 129 -5.19 1.28 4.30
CA PHE A 129 -5.04 2.72 4.45
C PHE A 129 -5.07 3.09 5.92
N TYR A 130 -4.30 4.12 6.28
CA TYR A 130 -4.33 4.73 7.60
C TYR A 130 -4.35 6.24 7.48
N TRP A 131 -5.06 6.93 8.37
CA TRP A 131 -5.08 8.38 8.37
C TRP A 131 -5.29 8.96 9.76
N LYS A 132 -4.79 10.18 9.94
CA LYS A 132 -5.06 10.98 11.13
C LYS A 132 -6.42 11.68 10.98
N PRO A 133 -7.41 11.38 11.83
CA PRO A 133 -8.77 11.91 11.67
C PRO A 133 -8.87 13.43 11.85
N ASP A 134 -7.92 14.05 12.57
CA ASP A 134 -7.80 15.51 12.74
C ASP A 134 -7.10 16.22 11.58
N ARG A 135 -6.52 15.47 10.64
CA ARG A 135 -5.75 15.99 9.50
C ARG A 135 -6.38 15.67 8.16
N VAL A 136 -6.99 14.49 8.05
CA VAL A 136 -7.58 13.97 6.82
C VAL A 136 -8.93 13.35 7.13
N ARG A 137 -9.94 13.76 6.36
CA ARG A 137 -11.21 13.05 6.25
C ARG A 137 -11.13 12.12 5.05
N PHE A 138 -11.31 10.81 5.27
CA PHE A 138 -11.21 9.80 4.22
C PHE A 138 -12.54 9.07 4.06
N GLU A 139 -13.15 9.21 2.90
CA GLU A 139 -14.53 8.82 2.60
C GLU A 139 -14.61 8.05 1.28
N ASP A 140 -15.78 7.49 0.98
CA ASP A 140 -16.06 6.78 -0.28
C ASP A 140 -15.03 5.68 -0.57
N ILE A 141 -14.66 4.96 0.49
CA ILE A 141 -13.61 3.94 0.43
C ILE A 141 -14.18 2.72 -0.27
N GLU A 142 -13.58 2.35 -1.40
CA GLU A 142 -13.96 1.21 -2.20
C GLU A 142 -12.75 0.35 -2.49
N CYS A 143 -12.91 -0.96 -2.33
CA CYS A 143 -11.87 -1.93 -2.64
C CYS A 143 -12.45 -3.04 -3.51
N ALA A 144 -11.67 -3.45 -4.50
CA ALA A 144 -12.04 -4.53 -5.40
C ALA A 144 -10.84 -5.41 -5.71
N HIS A 145 -11.11 -6.68 -6.01
CA HIS A 145 -10.13 -7.55 -6.65
C HIS A 145 -9.97 -7.15 -8.11
N LEU A 146 -8.73 -7.14 -8.58
CA LEU A 146 -8.41 -7.04 -10.00
C LEU A 146 -8.86 -8.32 -10.70
N LYS A 147 -9.28 -8.21 -11.96
CA LYS A 147 -9.76 -9.35 -12.75
C LYS A 147 -8.67 -10.38 -13.02
N THR A 148 -7.42 -9.93 -13.09
CA THR A 148 -6.28 -10.81 -13.31
C THR A 148 -5.95 -11.58 -12.03
N ALA A 149 -6.32 -12.86 -12.02
CA ALA A 149 -5.96 -13.81 -10.96
C ALA A 149 -5.27 -15.02 -11.58
N HIS A 150 -4.41 -15.68 -10.81
CA HIS A 150 -3.73 -16.90 -11.24
C HIS A 150 -3.54 -17.86 -10.06
N TYR A 151 -3.04 -19.07 -10.32
CA TYR A 151 -2.73 -20.04 -9.28
C TYR A 151 -1.22 -20.25 -9.18
N THR A 152 -0.71 -20.28 -7.95
CA THR A 152 0.63 -20.74 -7.61
C THR A 152 0.48 -21.92 -6.67
N GLY A 153 0.65 -23.14 -7.19
CA GLY A 153 0.28 -24.37 -6.49
C GLY A 153 -1.21 -24.37 -6.10
N PRO A 154 -1.58 -24.67 -4.84
CA PRO A 154 -2.97 -24.65 -4.40
C PRO A 154 -3.52 -23.23 -4.13
N MET A 155 -2.67 -22.20 -4.17
CA MET A 155 -3.06 -20.85 -3.80
C MET A 155 -3.56 -20.07 -5.01
N LYS A 156 -4.74 -19.47 -4.89
CA LYS A 156 -5.22 -18.46 -5.83
C LYS A 156 -4.60 -17.11 -5.46
N ILE A 157 -3.77 -16.59 -6.34
CA ILE A 157 -3.19 -15.25 -6.24
C ILE A 157 -4.16 -14.26 -6.87
N VAL A 158 -4.57 -13.26 -6.09
CA VAL A 158 -5.45 -12.19 -6.55
C VAL A 158 -5.05 -10.88 -5.89
N LYS A 159 -4.82 -9.88 -6.73
CA LYS A 159 -4.42 -8.54 -6.29
C LYS A 159 -5.61 -7.61 -6.23
N SER A 160 -5.45 -6.49 -5.54
CA SER A 160 -6.54 -5.56 -5.27
C SER A 160 -6.18 -4.11 -5.59
N LEU A 161 -7.23 -3.35 -5.89
CA LEU A 161 -7.20 -1.90 -5.95
C LEU A 161 -8.15 -1.38 -4.87
N CYS A 162 -7.61 -0.57 -3.96
CA CYS A 162 -8.43 0.23 -3.05
C CYS A 162 -8.34 1.69 -3.45
N ARG A 163 -9.45 2.41 -3.31
CA ARG A 163 -9.56 3.84 -3.60
C ARG A 163 -10.42 4.54 -2.56
N GLY A 164 -10.32 5.86 -2.51
CA GLY A 164 -11.24 6.70 -1.76
C GLY A 164 -10.94 8.17 -1.93
N ARG A 165 -11.81 9.02 -1.40
CA ARG A 165 -11.65 10.48 -1.43
C ARG A 165 -11.01 10.96 -0.12
N ALA A 166 -9.85 11.60 -0.23
CA ALA A 166 -9.19 12.25 0.89
C ALA A 166 -9.43 13.76 0.85
N THR A 167 -9.87 14.34 1.97
CA THR A 167 -10.02 15.79 2.16
C THR A 167 -9.12 16.23 3.30
N LEU A 168 -8.20 17.15 3.04
CA LEU A 168 -7.29 17.72 4.02
C LEU A 168 -8.04 18.71 4.94
N ALA A 169 -7.45 19.01 6.10
CA ALA A 169 -8.01 19.96 7.06
C ALA A 169 -8.27 21.38 6.51
N ASP A 170 -7.62 21.76 5.40
CA ASP A 170 -7.81 23.03 4.71
C ASP A 170 -8.89 23.00 3.61
N GLY A 171 -9.58 21.87 3.44
CA GLY A 171 -10.65 21.68 2.46
C GLY A 171 -10.21 21.21 1.08
N ARG A 172 -8.90 21.15 0.78
CA ARG A 172 -8.44 20.57 -0.49
C ARG A 172 -8.69 19.06 -0.49
N SER A 173 -9.08 18.52 -1.64
CA SER A 173 -9.38 17.10 -1.79
C SER A 173 -8.71 16.48 -3.00
N PHE A 174 -8.48 15.19 -2.92
CA PHE A 174 -7.89 14.36 -3.97
C PHE A 174 -8.38 12.92 -3.82
N PHE A 175 -8.34 12.17 -4.92
CA PHE A 175 -8.55 10.73 -4.86
C PHE A 175 -7.23 10.02 -4.61
N ILE A 176 -7.25 9.04 -3.71
CA ILE A 176 -6.13 8.13 -3.53
C ILE A 176 -6.48 6.76 -4.08
N TYR A 177 -5.53 6.16 -4.77
CA TYR A 177 -5.56 4.78 -5.25
C TYR A 177 -4.34 4.05 -4.68
N GLN A 178 -4.56 2.82 -4.19
CA GLN A 178 -3.51 1.93 -3.70
C GLN A 178 -3.65 0.54 -4.31
N THR A 179 -2.52 -0.06 -4.65
CA THR A 179 -2.46 -1.47 -5.05
C THR A 179 -1.22 -2.19 -4.48
N HIS A 180 -1.19 -3.51 -4.63
CA HIS A 180 -0.01 -4.34 -4.51
C HIS A 180 -0.05 -5.30 -5.71
N LEU A 181 0.76 -5.05 -6.73
CA LEU A 181 0.71 -5.79 -7.99
C LEU A 181 1.36 -7.16 -7.87
N ASP A 182 1.10 -8.02 -8.85
CA ASP A 182 1.73 -9.33 -8.95
C ASP A 182 3.25 -9.24 -9.10
N THR A 183 4.00 -10.18 -8.51
CA THR A 183 5.46 -10.27 -8.69
C THR A 183 5.84 -10.73 -10.10
N GLN A 184 4.94 -11.44 -10.79
CA GLN A 184 5.18 -11.92 -12.14
C GLN A 184 4.68 -10.91 -13.17
N ARG A 185 5.61 -10.44 -14.00
CA ARG A 185 5.37 -9.43 -15.03
C ARG A 185 4.16 -9.72 -15.94
N LYS A 186 3.96 -10.99 -16.32
CA LYS A 186 2.84 -11.43 -17.17
C LYS A 186 1.46 -11.13 -16.56
N TYR A 187 1.37 -10.93 -15.24
CA TYR A 187 0.15 -10.56 -14.53
C TYR A 187 0.14 -9.08 -14.11
N SER A 188 1.28 -8.52 -13.68
CA SER A 188 1.34 -7.12 -13.25
C SER A 188 1.05 -6.11 -14.37
N GLU A 189 1.45 -6.41 -15.61
CA GLU A 189 1.18 -5.52 -16.76
C GLU A 189 -0.32 -5.39 -17.08
N PRO A 190 -1.10 -6.49 -17.27
CA PRO A 190 -2.54 -6.36 -17.48
C PRO A 190 -3.26 -5.76 -16.27
N GLN A 191 -2.81 -6.04 -15.04
CA GLN A 191 -3.31 -5.38 -13.83
C GLN A 191 -3.10 -3.86 -13.87
N THR A 192 -1.92 -3.40 -14.29
CA THR A 192 -1.63 -1.97 -14.44
C THR A 192 -2.59 -1.31 -15.45
N ARG A 193 -2.83 -1.95 -16.60
CA ARG A 193 -3.80 -1.47 -17.60
C ARG A 193 -5.23 -1.38 -17.05
N GLU A 194 -5.65 -2.39 -16.30
CA GLU A 194 -6.96 -2.41 -15.64
C GLU A 194 -7.14 -1.25 -14.64
N ILE A 195 -6.11 -0.98 -13.83
CA ILE A 195 -6.12 0.12 -12.86
C ILE A 195 -6.17 1.47 -13.58
N LEU A 196 -5.30 1.72 -14.56
CA LEU A 196 -5.29 2.99 -15.28
C LEU A 196 -6.61 3.24 -16.03
N SER A 197 -7.23 2.19 -16.58
CA SER A 197 -8.57 2.28 -17.17
C SER A 197 -9.65 2.60 -16.14
N THR A 198 -9.49 2.13 -14.90
CA THR A 198 -10.39 2.44 -13.78
C THR A 198 -10.26 3.91 -13.39
N ILE A 199 -9.02 4.37 -13.14
CA ILE A 199 -8.73 5.77 -12.78
C ILE A 199 -9.28 6.73 -13.85
N ALA A 200 -9.06 6.44 -15.13
CA ALA A 200 -9.55 7.27 -16.23
C ALA A 200 -11.09 7.40 -16.30
N ARG A 201 -11.82 6.39 -15.81
CA ARG A 201 -13.28 6.39 -15.80
C ARG A 201 -13.85 7.16 -14.62
N ASP A 202 -13.26 7.05 -13.43
CA ASP A 202 -13.93 7.51 -12.22
C ASP A 202 -13.83 9.03 -12.03
N HIS A 203 -12.63 9.60 -12.14
CA HIS A 203 -12.37 10.98 -11.68
C HIS A 203 -11.36 11.71 -12.58
N PRO A 204 -11.74 12.05 -13.84
CA PRO A 204 -10.80 12.62 -14.81
C PRO A 204 -10.29 14.03 -14.45
N ASP A 205 -11.01 14.77 -13.60
CA ASP A 205 -10.75 16.20 -13.35
C ASP A 205 -10.19 16.50 -11.95
N GLU A 206 -10.04 15.49 -11.09
CA GLU A 206 -9.56 15.67 -9.72
C GLU A 206 -8.09 15.31 -9.55
N PRO A 207 -7.37 15.93 -8.59
CA PRO A 207 -6.03 15.50 -8.25
C PRO A 207 -6.06 14.04 -7.78
N ILE A 208 -5.12 13.25 -8.29
CA ILE A 208 -5.00 11.82 -7.97
C ILE A 208 -3.64 11.56 -7.33
N LEU A 209 -3.65 10.82 -6.23
CA LEU A 209 -2.49 10.16 -5.65
C LEU A 209 -2.60 8.66 -5.95
N PHE A 210 -1.71 8.12 -6.78
CA PHE A 210 -1.64 6.68 -7.03
C PHE A 210 -0.37 6.11 -6.41
N SER A 211 -0.53 5.06 -5.60
CA SER A 211 0.53 4.47 -4.79
C SER A 211 0.39 2.95 -4.71
N GLY A 212 1.43 2.30 -4.20
CA GLY A 212 1.45 0.86 -4.04
C GLY A 212 2.84 0.27 -4.25
N ASP A 213 2.92 -1.03 -4.03
CA ASP A 213 4.05 -1.83 -4.48
C ASP A 213 3.70 -2.39 -5.87
N PHE A 214 4.42 -1.91 -6.88
CA PHE A 214 4.19 -2.29 -8.27
C PHE A 214 4.91 -3.58 -8.66
N ASN A 215 5.80 -4.11 -7.81
CA ASN A 215 6.64 -5.27 -8.12
C ASN A 215 7.38 -5.17 -9.46
N ASN A 216 7.75 -3.95 -9.84
CA ASN A 216 8.27 -3.64 -11.15
C ASN A 216 9.37 -2.58 -11.04
N GLY A 217 10.48 -2.78 -11.75
CA GLY A 217 11.56 -1.81 -11.81
C GLY A 217 11.18 -0.54 -12.59
N PRO A 218 11.93 0.57 -12.41
CA PRO A 218 11.64 1.87 -13.05
C PRO A 218 11.58 1.89 -14.58
N GLN A 219 12.18 0.87 -15.23
CA GLN A 219 12.26 0.69 -16.68
C GLN A 219 11.25 -0.33 -17.23
N SER A 220 10.40 -0.90 -16.36
CA SER A 220 9.38 -1.86 -16.80
C SER A 220 8.28 -1.18 -17.64
N PRO A 221 7.62 -1.91 -18.54
CA PRO A 221 6.47 -1.36 -19.26
C PRO A 221 5.31 -0.95 -18.36
N SER A 222 5.11 -1.65 -17.23
CA SER A 222 4.12 -1.24 -16.22
C SER A 222 4.38 0.19 -15.73
N ILE A 223 5.63 0.49 -15.34
CA ILE A 223 5.99 1.82 -14.84
C ILE A 223 5.97 2.86 -15.98
N ALA A 224 6.36 2.49 -17.20
CA ALA A 224 6.22 3.36 -18.36
C ALA A 224 4.75 3.77 -18.58
N MET A 225 3.80 2.82 -18.57
CA MET A 225 2.37 3.12 -18.71
C MET A 225 1.86 4.07 -17.63
N VAL A 226 2.32 3.92 -16.37
CA VAL A 226 1.95 4.83 -15.28
C VAL A 226 2.52 6.22 -15.52
N LYS A 227 3.79 6.34 -15.91
CA LYS A 227 4.42 7.64 -16.22
C LYS A 227 3.69 8.34 -17.35
N ASP A 228 3.43 7.65 -18.45
CA ASP A 228 2.75 8.19 -19.62
C ASP A 228 1.35 8.73 -19.26
N TRP A 229 0.64 8.05 -18.36
CA TRP A 229 -0.70 8.46 -17.93
C TRP A 229 -0.68 9.74 -17.09
N PHE A 230 0.22 9.84 -16.12
CA PHE A 230 0.21 10.94 -15.16
C PHE A 230 1.08 12.13 -15.54
N ILE A 231 2.22 11.88 -16.20
CA ILE A 231 3.21 12.92 -16.53
C ILE A 231 3.04 13.35 -18.00
N GLY A 232 2.55 12.43 -18.84
CA GLY A 232 2.64 12.56 -20.29
C GLY A 232 3.94 11.95 -20.82
N PRO A 233 4.07 11.86 -22.16
CA PRO A 233 5.30 11.41 -22.82
C PRO A 233 6.48 12.37 -22.62
#